data_AF-A0A353ZYD5-F1
#
_entry.id   AF-A0A353ZYD5-F1
#
_cell.length_a   1.000
_cell.length_b   1.000
_cell.length_c   1.000
_cell.angle_alpha   90.00
_cell.angle_beta   90.00
_cell.angle_gamma   90.00
#
_symmetry.space_group_name_H-M   'P 1'
#
loop_
_entity.id
_entity.type
_entity.pdbx_description
1 polymer ?
#
loop_
_entity_poly.entity_id
_entity_poly.type
_entity_poly.pdbx_seq_one_letter_code
_entity_poly.pdbx_strand_id
1 'polypeptide(L)'
;MHSSEDRLIEVLKSNSIDFVSSLPCDRIKFLLERVKKEFAHVPLTREEEGVGISAGMALAGKRPAMFVQSSGIGNMINALLSLTGF
;
A
#
# COMPACT_ATOMS: atom_id res chain seq x y z
N MET A 1 14.65 -19.72 -8.99
CA MET A 1 14.64 -19.28 -7.58
C MET A 1 13.71 -18.09 -7.54
N HIS A 2 12.55 -18.17 -6.88
CA HIS A 2 11.66 -17.01 -6.75
C HIS A 2 12.35 -15.97 -5.88
N SER A 3 12.39 -14.71 -6.33
CA SER A 3 12.89 -13.61 -5.51
C SER A 3 11.96 -13.37 -4.32
N SER A 4 12.44 -12.72 -3.27
CA SER A 4 11.60 -12.37 -2.11
C SER A 4 10.41 -11.48 -2.54
N GLU A 5 10.61 -10.67 -3.57
CA GLU A 5 9.62 -9.80 -4.18
C GLU A 5 8.51 -10.60 -4.88
N ASP A 6 8.87 -11.63 -5.65
CA ASP A 6 7.87 -12.50 -6.29
C ASP A 6 7.01 -13.20 -5.25
N ARG A 7 7.65 -13.72 -4.19
CA ARG A 7 6.94 -14.38 -3.09
C ARG A 7 5.99 -13.42 -2.37
N LEU A 8 6.39 -12.18 -2.15
CA LEU A 8 5.51 -11.17 -1.56
C LEU A 8 4.30 -10.88 -2.46
N ILE A 9 4.51 -10.74 -3.77
CA ILE A 9 3.42 -10.51 -4.73
C ILE A 9 2.42 -11.67 -4.72
N GLU A 10 2.90 -12.92 -4.69
CA GLU A 10 2.04 -14.10 -4.57
C GLU A 10 1.22 -14.08 -3.26
N VAL A 11 1.84 -13.68 -2.15
CA VAL A 11 1.14 -13.53 -0.86
C VAL A 11 0.06 -12.45 -0.96
N LEU A 12 0.35 -11.30 -1.57
CA LEU A 12 -0.63 -10.24 -1.75
C LEU A 12 -1.82 -10.69 -2.62
N LYS A 13 -1.54 -11.37 -3.74
CA LYS A 13 -2.58 -11.92 -4.63
C LYS A 13 -3.44 -12.98 -3.93
N SER A 14 -2.82 -13.91 -3.20
CA SER A 14 -3.56 -14.94 -2.45
C SER A 14 -4.43 -14.36 -1.33
N ASN A 15 -4.06 -13.20 -0.79
CA ASN A 15 -4.88 -12.45 0.18
C ASN A 15 -5.90 -11.50 -0.47
N SER A 16 -6.12 -11.64 -1.78
CA SER A 16 -7.08 -10.87 -2.57
C SER A 16 -6.84 -9.35 -2.51
N ILE A 17 -5.58 -8.92 -2.37
CA ILE A 17 -5.23 -7.51 -2.53
C ILE A 17 -5.44 -7.14 -4.00
N ASP A 18 -6.24 -6.11 -4.24
CA ASP A 18 -6.67 -5.70 -5.59
C ASP A 18 -6.31 -4.24 -5.90
N PHE A 19 -5.81 -3.51 -4.92
CA PHE A 19 -5.32 -2.15 -5.06
C PHE A 19 -4.08 -1.92 -4.21
N VAL A 20 -3.11 -1.20 -4.77
CA VAL A 20 -1.90 -0.85 -4.05
C VAL A 20 -1.58 0.62 -4.21
N SER A 21 -1.15 1.27 -3.13
CA SER A 21 -0.56 2.60 -3.18
C SER A 21 0.84 2.61 -2.58
N SER A 22 1.71 3.51 -3.03
CA SER A 22 3.10 3.51 -2.57
C SER A 22 3.78 4.87 -2.60
N LEU A 23 4.66 5.11 -1.64
CA LEU A 23 5.68 6.17 -1.72
C LEU A 23 6.98 5.64 -2.34
N PRO A 24 7.76 6.49 -3.02
CA PRO A 24 9.05 6.12 -3.56
C PRO A 24 10.03 5.70 -2.45
N CYS A 25 10.80 4.63 -2.70
CA CYS A 25 11.82 4.15 -1.78
C CYS A 25 12.92 3.39 -2.54
N ASP A 26 14.15 3.87 -2.43
CA ASP A 26 15.30 3.28 -3.15
C ASP A 26 15.57 1.83 -2.74
N ARG A 27 15.36 1.50 -1.46
CA ARG A 27 15.61 0.15 -0.92
C ARG A 27 14.69 -0.92 -1.49
N ILE A 28 13.51 -0.55 -1.95
CA ILE A 28 12.50 -1.50 -2.48
C ILE A 28 12.09 -1.15 -3.91
N LYS A 29 12.95 -0.45 -4.66
CA LYS A 29 12.64 0.04 -6.01
C LYS A 29 12.15 -1.07 -6.94
N PHE A 30 12.81 -2.23 -6.94
CA PHE A 30 12.41 -3.37 -7.78
C PHE A 30 11.02 -3.92 -7.40
N LEU A 31 10.73 -4.02 -6.10
CA LEU A 31 9.41 -4.42 -5.61
C LEU A 31 8.33 -3.42 -6.06
N LEU A 32 8.58 -2.11 -5.93
CA LEU A 32 7.62 -1.08 -6.34
C LEU A 32 7.34 -1.14 -7.85
N GLU A 33 8.36 -1.32 -8.68
CA GLU A 33 8.19 -1.49 -10.13
C GLU A 33 7.41 -2.76 -10.49
N ARG A 34 7.56 -3.83 -9.73
CA ARG A 34 6.77 -5.05 -9.92
C ARG A 34 5.32 -4.86 -9.47
N VAL A 35 5.09 -4.30 -8.28
CA VAL A 35 3.76 -4.01 -7.75
C VAL A 35 2.94 -3.15 -8.72
N LYS A 36 3.54 -2.12 -9.32
CA LYS A 36 2.91 -1.28 -10.36
C LYS A 36 2.38 -2.05 -11.56
N LYS A 37 3.01 -3.18 -11.91
CA LYS A 37 2.61 -4.02 -13.05
C LYS A 37 1.56 -5.07 -12.69
N GLU A 38 1.48 -5.43 -11.41
CA GLU A 38 0.70 -6.57 -10.93
C GLU A 38 -0.64 -6.16 -10.30
N PHE A 39 -0.78 -4.91 -9.87
CA PHE A 39 -1.96 -4.37 -9.18
C PHE A 39 -2.39 -3.03 -9.75
N ALA A 40 -3.67 -2.67 -9.56
CA ALA A 40 -4.10 -1.30 -9.75
C ALA A 40 -3.32 -0.40 -8.77
N HIS A 41 -2.54 0.54 -9.29
CA HIS A 41 -1.53 1.26 -8.51
C HIS A 41 -1.74 2.77 -8.54
N VAL A 42 -1.60 3.40 -7.37
CA VAL A 42 -1.56 4.86 -7.23
C VAL A 42 -0.28 5.27 -6.49
N PRO A 43 0.57 6.14 -7.09
CA PRO A 43 1.68 6.74 -6.37
C PRO A 43 1.17 7.74 -5.33
N LEU A 44 1.81 7.78 -4.16
CA LEU A 44 1.48 8.70 -3.08
C LEU A 44 2.54 9.78 -2.96
N THR A 45 2.09 10.99 -2.59
CA THR A 45 2.99 12.09 -2.21
C THR A 45 3.20 12.17 -0.71
N ARG A 46 2.24 11.72 0.10
CA ARG A 46 2.31 11.70 1.57
C ARG A 46 1.66 10.44 2.14
N GLU A 47 2.09 9.97 3.30
CA GLU A 47 1.54 8.75 3.90
C GLU A 47 0.06 8.89 4.29
N GLU A 48 -0.35 10.05 4.80
CA GLU A 48 -1.72 10.34 5.23
C GLU A 48 -2.74 10.32 4.07
N GLU A 49 -2.33 10.66 2.86
CA GLU A 49 -3.18 10.58 1.65
C GLU A 49 -3.52 9.13 1.34
N GLY A 50 -2.52 8.25 1.47
CA GLY A 50 -2.70 6.82 1.26
C GLY A 50 -3.69 6.21 2.24
N VAL A 51 -3.77 6.73 3.47
CA VAL A 51 -4.80 6.31 4.45
C VAL A 51 -6.19 6.63 3.92
N GLY A 52 -6.43 7.87 3.50
CA GLY A 52 -7.74 8.28 2.99
C GLY A 52 -8.16 7.51 1.74
N ILE A 53 -7.23 7.32 0.80
CA ILE A 53 -7.47 6.53 -0.41
C ILE A 53 -7.79 5.07 -0.05
N SER A 54 -6.99 4.46 0.84
CA SER A 54 -7.20 3.08 1.26
C SER A 54 -8.52 2.91 2.01
N ALA A 55 -8.91 3.87 2.85
CA ALA A 55 -10.20 3.86 3.51
C ALA A 55 -11.35 3.89 2.49
N GLY A 56 -11.28 4.78 1.49
CA GLY A 56 -12.27 4.84 0.41
C GLY A 56 -12.36 3.53 -0.38
N MET A 57 -11.22 2.93 -0.72
CA MET A 57 -11.18 1.63 -1.41
C MET A 57 -11.80 0.52 -0.57
N ALA A 58 -11.47 0.46 0.73
CA ALA A 58 -12.05 -0.51 1.66
C ALA A 58 -13.59 -0.34 1.75
N LEU A 59 -14.08 0.89 1.84
CA LEU A 59 -15.52 1.20 1.83
C LEU A 59 -16.20 0.81 0.51
N ALA A 60 -15.48 0.84 -0.61
CA ALA A 60 -15.95 0.35 -1.91
C ALA A 60 -15.89 -1.18 -2.05
N GLY A 61 -15.62 -1.92 -0.97
CA GLY A 61 -15.52 -3.38 -0.97
C GLY A 61 -14.23 -3.94 -1.55
N LYS A 62 -13.20 -3.10 -1.71
CA LYS A 62 -11.87 -3.48 -2.20
C LYS A 62 -10.93 -3.81 -1.04
N ARG A 63 -9.75 -4.37 -1.35
CA ARG A 63 -8.74 -4.76 -0.36
C ARG A 63 -7.42 -4.06 -0.69
N PRO A 64 -7.22 -2.82 -0.19
CA PRO A 64 -6.04 -2.04 -0.49
C PRO A 64 -4.83 -2.48 0.35
N ALA A 65 -3.63 -2.32 -0.22
CA ALA A 65 -2.38 -2.37 0.52
C ALA A 65 -1.55 -1.10 0.27
N MET A 66 -0.74 -0.71 1.26
CA MET A 66 0.13 0.45 1.18
C MET A 66 1.58 0.07 1.38
N PHE A 67 2.46 0.57 0.50
CA PHE A 67 3.91 0.52 0.69
C PHE A 67 4.41 1.88 1.16
N VAL A 68 4.68 1.97 2.47
CA VAL A 68 5.17 3.18 3.13
C VAL A 68 6.49 2.91 3.86
N GLN A 69 7.23 3.97 4.17
CA GLN A 69 8.41 3.86 5.01
C GLN A 69 8.02 3.81 6.48
N SER A 70 8.77 3.05 7.29
CA SER A 70 8.52 2.95 8.73
C SER A 70 8.58 4.30 9.45
N SER A 71 9.45 5.21 9.01
CA SER A 71 9.51 6.59 9.51
C SER A 71 8.25 7.40 9.21
N GLY A 72 7.50 7.05 8.15
CA GLY A 72 6.27 7.72 7.74
C GLY A 72 5.03 7.33 8.54
N ILE A 73 5.11 6.28 9.37
CA ILE A 73 3.98 5.82 10.20
C ILE A 73 3.50 6.95 11.14
N GLY A 74 4.43 7.73 11.69
CA GLY A 74 4.09 8.88 12.54
C GLY A 74 3.30 9.97 11.80
N ASN A 75 3.54 10.15 10.50
CA ASN A 75 2.84 11.16 9.70
C ASN A 75 1.36 10.77 9.47
N MET A 76 1.10 9.48 9.29
CA MET A 76 -0.23 8.96 8.95
C MET A 76 -1.08 8.56 10.16
N ILE A 77 -0.53 8.55 11.38
CA ILE A 77 -1.24 8.05 12.57
C ILE A 77 -2.51 8.86 12.86
N ASN A 78 -2.47 10.18 12.71
CA ASN A 78 -3.64 11.04 12.91
C ASN A 78 -4.74 10.73 11.88
N ALA A 79 -4.36 10.44 10.64
CA ALA A 79 -5.30 10.06 9.58
C ALA A 79 -5.88 8.66 9.81
N LEU A 80 -5.11 7.72 10.37
CA LEU A 80 -5.63 6.40 10.75
C LEU A 80 -6.63 6.52 11.90
N LEU A 81 -6.28 7.26 12.95
CA LEU A 81 -7.11 7.39 14.14
C LEU A 81 -8.40 8.20 13.91
N SER A 82 -8.40 9.13 12.95
CA SER A 82 -9.63 9.83 12.57
C SER A 82 -10.69 8.91 11.94
N LEU A 83 -10.28 7.74 11.44
CA LEU A 83 -11.19 6.72 10.87
C LEU A 83 -11.69 5.71 11.90
N THR A 84 -11.08 5.64 13.09
CA THR A 84 -11.45 4.68 14.15
C THR A 84 -12.41 5.27 15.19
N GLY A 85 -13.06 6.40 14.88
CA GLY A 85 -13.95 7.13 15.79
C GLY A 85 -15.36 6.56 15.95
N PHE A 86 -15.55 5.24 15.77
CA PHE A 86 -16.80 4.53 16.07
C PHE A 86 -16.64 3.69 17.34
#